data_AF-A0A5B8MQA7-F1
#
_entry.id   AF-A0A5B8MQA7-F1
#
_cell.length_a   1.000
_cell.length_b   1.000
_cell.length_c   1.000
_cell.angle_alpha   90.00
_cell.angle_beta   90.00
_cell.angle_gamma   90.00
#
_symmetry.space_group_name_H-M   'P 1'
#
loop_
_entity.id
_entity.type
_entity.pdbx_description
1 polymer ?
#
loop_
_entity_poly.entity_id
_entity_poly.type
_entity_poly.pdbx_seq_one_letter_code
_entity_poly.pdbx_strand_id
1 'polypeptide(L)'
;MRARGGACLGHRGATREGWGQGRGLGQASALIMRGGRSGRGLRSGERLSWRPRAIGKEEAADCMLCTSITAEDMEGSLKQIEAAMCVGVDIVELRLDYLKAEELDVEGLVGACRERNLRCIATYRPEWEGGRYAGGEEERLSALVEAAKAGANYVDLEYKLGEERLLGLRSEVSQVSGCKVIVSDHNYEVTPSSSELRGLIGSMKSCGADVTKIATTATCTKDAFRMLQLAREESGEGNQTIALAMGEMGLPSRLLAPKYGAFLTFGALTAGRESAPGQPSLADMMQVYRLKSQRSDTEVFGVIGDPIKHSMSPVIHNAAFDSVGSNAVYLPFLVTDVEDFITTFKEYDLSGCSITIPHKEQVEKYCGEVDQVASKIGAINTIVSQREANGEGEATLKASNTDWVAAISAIEEGMGGPGSLKGKEVCILGSGGTARALAFGALERGAGQVTIANRTLSKAETLAKELGCLAKSLEDLEGDKSITGSVLINTTSVGMSGPNVDKAPVSAGVVARFDLVFDAIYNPLKTKLLGMAEEGGKTTVSGVEMFIGQAAEQFKQFTGAEPPLDLMREKVMERL
;
A
#
# COMPACT_ATOMS: atom_id res chain seq x y z
N MET A 1 -33.50 40.07 -29.07
CA MET A 1 -34.78 40.29 -29.79
C MET A 1 -35.35 38.93 -30.17
N ARG A 2 -36.62 38.64 -29.77
CA ARG A 2 -37.44 37.41 -29.99
C ARG A 2 -36.90 36.14 -29.29
N ALA A 3 -37.43 35.59 -28.19
CA ALA A 3 -38.78 35.44 -27.59
C ALA A 3 -39.71 34.43 -28.29
N ARG A 4 -39.85 33.22 -27.70
CA ARG A 4 -41.06 32.37 -27.51
C ARG A 4 -40.71 31.39 -26.36
N GLY A 5 -41.43 31.20 -25.25
CA GLY A 5 -42.80 31.51 -24.89
C GLY A 5 -43.64 30.22 -24.88
N GLY A 6 -43.92 29.65 -23.70
CA GLY A 6 -44.84 28.52 -23.55
C GLY A 6 -44.86 27.94 -22.13
N ALA A 7 -45.82 28.37 -21.31
CA ALA A 7 -46.16 27.85 -19.99
C ALA A 7 -47.62 27.36 -19.97
N CYS A 8 -47.91 26.34 -19.17
CA CYS A 8 -49.25 25.97 -18.63
C CYS A 8 -48.98 25.32 -17.25
N LEU A 9 -49.37 25.88 -16.10
CA LEU A 9 -50.70 25.85 -15.43
C LEU A 9 -51.25 24.41 -15.33
N GLY A 10 -51.58 23.77 -14.20
CA GLY A 10 -51.76 24.14 -12.80
C GLY A 10 -53.18 23.74 -12.32
N HIS A 11 -53.34 22.89 -11.29
CA HIS A 11 -54.56 22.63 -10.47
C HIS A 11 -54.12 21.81 -9.21
N ARG A 12 -54.19 22.25 -7.94
CA ARG A 12 -55.25 22.63 -6.97
C ARG A 12 -56.12 21.48 -6.42
N GLY A 13 -56.16 21.40 -5.07
CA GLY A 13 -57.23 20.81 -4.21
C GLY A 13 -56.79 19.58 -3.40
N ALA A 14 -56.42 19.67 -2.10
CA ALA A 14 -57.26 19.70 -0.87
C ALA A 14 -58.04 18.38 -0.65
N THR A 15 -57.99 17.65 0.47
CA THR A 15 -58.38 17.92 1.89
C THR A 15 -57.88 16.76 2.80
N ARG A 16 -57.27 16.97 3.98
CA ARG A 16 -57.80 17.15 5.37
C ARG A 16 -58.40 15.90 6.07
N GLU A 17 -58.11 15.84 7.39
CA GLU A 17 -58.59 14.95 8.49
C GLU A 17 -57.67 13.74 8.82
N GLY A 18 -57.23 13.46 10.04
CA GLY A 18 -57.42 14.09 11.35
C GLY A 18 -57.43 13.04 12.49
N TRP A 19 -56.59 13.24 13.53
CA TRP A 19 -56.68 12.72 14.92
C TRP A 19 -56.53 11.19 15.13
N GLY A 20 -55.87 10.65 16.16
CA GLY A 20 -55.18 11.19 17.33
C GLY A 20 -54.76 10.04 18.27
N GLN A 21 -53.69 10.29 19.05
CA GLN A 21 -53.31 9.76 20.38
C GLN A 21 -53.27 8.24 20.70
N GLY A 22 -52.19 7.83 21.38
CA GLY A 22 -52.31 6.89 22.50
C GLY A 22 -51.18 5.87 22.73
N ARG A 23 -50.22 6.27 23.59
CA ARG A 23 -49.29 5.52 24.48
C ARG A 23 -49.46 3.99 24.63
N GLY A 24 -48.33 3.30 24.87
CA GLY A 24 -48.32 2.11 25.73
C GLY A 24 -47.10 1.18 25.58
N LEU A 25 -46.21 1.20 26.58
CA LEU A 25 -45.12 0.25 26.81
C LEU A 25 -45.63 -1.18 27.06
N GLY A 26 -44.82 -2.19 26.75
CA GLY A 26 -45.03 -3.55 27.23
C GLY A 26 -44.03 -4.58 26.69
N GLN A 27 -42.96 -4.84 27.44
CA GLN A 27 -42.13 -6.04 27.31
C GLN A 27 -42.95 -7.29 27.67
N ALA A 28 -42.71 -8.41 26.97
CA ALA A 28 -43.01 -9.73 27.51
C ALA A 28 -42.07 -10.79 26.89
N SER A 29 -41.22 -11.34 27.75
CA SER A 29 -40.49 -12.59 27.55
C SER A 29 -41.46 -13.78 27.49
N ALA A 30 -41.11 -14.81 26.72
CA ALA A 30 -41.70 -16.14 26.84
C ALA A 30 -40.59 -17.21 26.86
N LEU A 31 -40.48 -17.87 28.01
CA LEU A 31 -39.68 -19.05 28.29
C LEU A 31 -40.63 -20.25 28.36
N ILE A 32 -40.47 -21.29 27.52
CA ILE A 32 -41.07 -22.62 27.77
C ILE A 32 -40.12 -23.76 27.34
N MET A 33 -39.57 -24.42 28.37
CA MET A 33 -39.41 -25.86 28.66
C MET A 33 -39.11 -26.91 27.55
N ARG A 34 -37.92 -27.52 27.71
CA ARG A 34 -37.53 -28.96 27.75
C ARG A 34 -38.37 -30.04 27.02
N GLY A 35 -37.66 -30.83 26.21
CA GLY A 35 -37.95 -32.25 25.92
C GLY A 35 -36.69 -32.94 25.35
N GLY A 36 -36.24 -34.04 25.96
CA GLY A 36 -35.00 -34.74 25.58
C GLY A 36 -35.21 -36.02 24.78
N ARG A 37 -34.22 -36.41 23.96
CA ARG A 37 -33.57 -37.74 23.90
C ARG A 37 -32.70 -37.89 22.64
N SER A 38 -31.49 -38.38 22.87
CA SER A 38 -30.59 -39.19 22.03
C SER A 38 -30.85 -39.29 20.51
N GLY A 39 -29.86 -38.86 19.73
CA GLY A 39 -29.67 -39.30 18.35
C GLY A 39 -28.30 -38.85 17.84
N ARG A 40 -27.37 -39.80 17.64
CA ARG A 40 -26.13 -39.56 16.90
C ARG A 40 -26.50 -39.26 15.45
N GLY A 41 -26.08 -38.09 14.97
CA GLY A 41 -26.20 -37.70 13.58
C GLY A 41 -25.10 -36.71 13.26
N LEU A 42 -24.05 -37.19 12.59
CA LEU A 42 -23.08 -36.36 11.90
C LEU A 42 -23.83 -35.44 10.93
N ARG A 43 -23.71 -34.12 11.11
CA ARG A 43 -24.03 -33.14 10.07
C ARG A 43 -22.89 -32.15 9.95
N SER A 44 -22.35 -32.17 8.74
CA SER A 44 -21.53 -31.14 8.11
C SER A 44 -22.22 -29.77 8.16
N GLY A 45 -21.41 -28.73 8.30
CA GLY A 45 -21.82 -27.34 8.10
C GLY A 45 -21.78 -26.45 9.35
N GLU A 46 -20.65 -26.39 10.05
CA GLU A 46 -20.38 -25.23 10.90
C GLU A 46 -19.88 -24.09 10.01
N ARG A 47 -20.77 -23.15 9.69
CA ARG A 47 -20.38 -21.81 9.26
C ARG A 47 -19.59 -21.19 10.41
N LEU A 48 -18.30 -20.94 10.18
CA LEU A 48 -17.49 -20.07 11.02
C LEU A 48 -18.05 -18.64 10.91
N SER A 49 -19.09 -18.34 11.67
CA SER A 49 -19.54 -16.97 11.86
C SER A 49 -18.53 -16.29 12.79
N TRP A 50 -17.55 -15.62 12.19
CA TRP A 50 -16.72 -14.66 12.88
C TRP A 50 -17.65 -13.62 13.53
N ARG A 51 -17.63 -13.55 14.86
CA ARG A 51 -18.26 -12.44 15.60
C ARG A 51 -17.14 -11.47 15.96
N PRO A 52 -17.16 -10.22 15.46
CA PRO A 52 -16.23 -9.22 15.97
C PRO A 52 -16.45 -9.09 17.48
N ARG A 53 -15.35 -9.05 18.24
CA ARG A 53 -15.42 -8.58 19.63
C ARG A 53 -16.11 -7.22 19.62
N ALA A 54 -17.02 -6.99 20.57
CA ALA A 54 -17.56 -5.67 20.80
C ALA A 54 -16.41 -4.79 21.32
N ILE A 55 -15.76 -4.07 20.41
CA ILE A 55 -14.73 -3.09 20.70
C ILE A 55 -15.47 -1.75 20.86
N GLY A 56 -15.18 -1.03 21.95
CA GLY A 56 -15.68 0.33 22.14
C GLY A 56 -15.31 1.20 20.94
N LYS A 57 -16.04 2.30 20.70
CA LYS A 57 -15.63 3.28 19.69
C LYS A 57 -14.28 3.88 20.08
N GLU A 58 -13.18 3.26 19.69
CA GLU A 58 -11.86 3.89 19.74
C GLU A 58 -11.83 4.97 18.66
N GLU A 59 -11.48 6.20 19.07
CA GLU A 59 -11.42 7.38 18.21
C GLU A 59 -10.34 7.21 17.13
N ALA A 60 -10.54 7.84 15.97
CA ALA A 60 -9.51 7.89 14.93
C ALA A 60 -8.23 8.52 15.49
N ALA A 61 -7.07 7.98 15.12
CA ALA A 61 -5.81 8.49 15.63
C ALA A 61 -5.54 9.93 15.14
N ASP A 62 -5.23 10.84 16.06
CA ASP A 62 -5.00 12.28 15.82
C ASP A 62 -3.62 12.59 15.19
N CYS A 63 -3.15 11.70 14.32
CA CYS A 63 -1.89 11.90 13.59
C CYS A 63 -2.08 13.01 12.53
N MET A 64 -1.30 14.07 12.65
CA MET A 64 -1.28 15.14 11.65
C MET A 64 -0.55 14.70 10.39
N LEU A 65 -1.07 15.11 9.24
CA LEU A 65 -0.45 15.01 7.94
C LEU A 65 0.22 16.34 7.60
N CYS A 66 1.53 16.28 7.39
CA CYS A 66 2.36 17.43 7.04
C CYS A 66 2.89 17.32 5.63
N THR A 67 3.15 18.46 5.00
CA THR A 67 3.99 18.55 3.81
C THR A 67 5.03 19.66 3.97
N SER A 68 6.21 19.48 3.39
CA SER A 68 7.27 20.48 3.44
C SER A 68 7.16 21.46 2.28
N ILE A 69 7.26 22.75 2.58
CA ILE A 69 7.33 23.85 1.62
C ILE A 69 8.81 24.09 1.29
N THR A 70 9.22 23.76 0.07
CA THR A 70 10.62 23.71 -0.39
C THR A 70 10.86 24.56 -1.63
N ALA A 71 9.97 25.51 -1.93
CA ALA A 71 10.22 26.49 -2.98
C ALA A 71 11.42 27.38 -2.62
N GLU A 72 12.15 27.83 -3.64
CA GLU A 72 13.38 28.63 -3.47
C GLU A 72 13.13 30.14 -3.44
N ASP A 73 11.86 30.55 -3.58
CA ASP A 73 11.39 31.94 -3.54
C ASP A 73 10.04 32.06 -2.81
N MET A 74 9.67 33.29 -2.46
CA MET A 74 8.43 33.59 -1.73
C MET A 74 7.16 33.27 -2.53
N GLU A 75 7.14 33.59 -3.84
CA GLU A 75 5.97 33.34 -4.69
C GLU A 75 5.66 31.84 -4.80
N GLY A 76 6.68 31.01 -5.02
CA GLY A 76 6.59 29.57 -5.05
C GLY A 76 6.18 28.99 -3.71
N SER A 77 6.67 29.55 -2.60
CA SER A 77 6.29 29.13 -1.26
C SER A 77 4.81 29.35 -0.99
N LEU A 78 4.27 30.52 -1.35
CA LEU A 78 2.84 30.82 -1.23
C LEU A 78 1.98 29.88 -2.09
N LYS A 79 2.41 29.58 -3.32
CA LYS A 79 1.72 28.60 -4.19
C LYS A 79 1.72 27.19 -3.58
N GLN A 80 2.83 26.77 -2.97
CA GLN A 80 2.92 25.47 -2.30
C GLN A 80 2.04 25.40 -1.05
N ILE A 81 1.96 26.48 -0.26
CA ILE A 81 1.05 26.59 0.89
C ILE A 81 -0.41 26.46 0.43
N GLU A 82 -0.79 27.16 -0.64
CA GLU A 82 -2.13 27.05 -1.23
C GLU A 82 -2.43 25.63 -1.74
N ALA A 83 -1.47 25.01 -2.43
CA ALA A 83 -1.60 23.63 -2.88
C ALA A 83 -1.77 22.66 -1.71
N ALA A 84 -1.00 22.83 -0.64
CA ALA A 84 -1.09 22.02 0.57
C ALA A 84 -2.48 22.12 1.22
N MET A 85 -3.00 23.34 1.31
CA MET A 85 -4.35 23.61 1.82
C MET A 85 -5.43 22.95 0.97
N CYS A 86 -5.32 23.03 -0.36
CA CYS A 86 -6.28 22.42 -1.30
C CYS A 86 -6.32 20.89 -1.19
N VAL A 87 -5.20 20.24 -0.84
CA VAL A 87 -5.14 18.79 -0.60
C VAL A 87 -5.69 18.42 0.78
N GLY A 88 -5.72 19.37 1.72
CA GLY A 88 -6.27 19.19 3.06
C GLY A 88 -5.26 18.65 4.08
N VAL A 89 -4.01 19.12 4.04
CA VAL A 89 -3.04 18.83 5.13
C VAL A 89 -3.42 19.55 6.42
N ASP A 90 -3.03 19.02 7.57
CA ASP A 90 -3.32 19.65 8.87
C ASP A 90 -2.30 20.74 9.22
N ILE A 91 -1.09 20.63 8.65
CA ILE A 91 0.06 21.47 8.98
C ILE A 91 1.06 21.47 7.82
N VAL A 92 1.82 22.57 7.67
CA VAL A 92 2.93 22.66 6.72
C VAL A 92 4.26 22.86 7.44
N GLU A 93 5.34 22.32 6.91
CA GLU A 93 6.70 22.61 7.36
C GLU A 93 7.33 23.64 6.41
N LEU A 94 7.56 24.84 6.90
CA LEU A 94 8.27 25.91 6.17
C LEU A 94 9.76 25.63 6.24
N ARG A 95 10.37 25.15 5.14
CA ARG A 95 11.82 24.93 5.04
C ARG A 95 12.51 26.24 4.67
N LEU A 96 12.79 27.07 5.68
CA LEU A 96 13.42 28.38 5.51
C LEU A 96 14.81 28.26 4.86
N ASP A 97 15.47 27.11 5.00
CA ASP A 97 16.76 26.83 4.35
C ASP A 97 16.70 26.72 2.82
N TYR A 98 15.52 26.56 2.22
CA TYR A 98 15.39 26.54 0.76
C TYR A 98 15.30 27.93 0.15
N LEU A 99 14.91 28.94 0.93
CA LEU A 99 14.83 30.32 0.48
C LEU A 99 16.21 30.96 0.49
N LYS A 100 16.44 31.85 -0.49
CA LYS A 100 17.63 32.69 -0.49
C LYS A 100 17.55 33.68 0.67
N ALA A 101 18.69 33.93 1.32
CA ALA A 101 18.75 34.76 2.51
C ALA A 101 18.20 36.19 2.28
N GLU A 102 18.38 36.74 1.08
CA GLU A 102 17.89 38.10 0.75
C GLU A 102 16.39 38.17 0.51
N GLU A 103 15.74 37.03 0.26
CA GLU A 103 14.31 36.90 -0.03
C GLU A 103 13.53 36.35 1.19
N LEU A 104 14.22 36.00 2.28
CA LEU A 104 13.61 35.39 3.45
C LEU A 104 12.75 36.40 4.23
N ASP A 105 11.43 36.28 4.08
CA ASP A 105 10.43 37.00 4.87
C ASP A 105 9.68 36.00 5.77
N VAL A 106 10.21 35.81 6.98
CA VAL A 106 9.67 34.86 7.97
C VAL A 106 8.26 35.25 8.40
N GLU A 107 8.05 36.53 8.71
CA GLU A 107 6.74 37.05 9.13
C GLU A 107 5.69 36.87 8.02
N GLY A 108 6.06 37.15 6.77
CA GLY A 108 5.19 36.95 5.60
C GLY A 108 4.76 35.50 5.40
N LEU A 109 5.69 34.53 5.51
CA LEU A 109 5.35 33.10 5.36
C LEU A 109 4.45 32.58 6.47
N VAL A 110 4.77 32.93 7.72
CA VAL A 110 3.96 32.54 8.88
C VAL A 110 2.59 33.22 8.83
N GLY A 111 2.56 34.50 8.48
CA GLY A 111 1.34 35.28 8.24
C GLY A 111 0.46 34.63 7.17
N ALA A 112 1.03 34.24 6.04
CA ALA A 112 0.29 33.58 4.96
C ALA A 112 -0.36 32.25 5.39
N CYS A 113 0.30 31.47 6.26
CA CYS A 113 -0.29 30.27 6.85
C CYS A 113 -1.46 30.62 7.77
N ARG A 114 -1.27 31.61 8.65
CA ARG A 114 -2.29 32.08 9.61
C ARG A 114 -3.54 32.63 8.94
N GLU A 115 -3.37 33.46 7.91
CA GLU A 115 -4.48 34.02 7.10
C GLU A 115 -5.34 32.93 6.45
N ARG A 116 -4.73 31.78 6.15
CA ARG A 116 -5.38 30.61 5.57
C ARG A 116 -5.85 29.59 6.63
N ASN A 117 -5.75 29.92 7.91
CA ASN A 117 -6.04 29.03 9.04
C ASN A 117 -5.28 27.69 8.97
N LEU A 118 -4.06 27.71 8.41
CA LEU A 118 -3.19 26.56 8.27
C LEU A 118 -2.10 26.63 9.33
N ARG A 119 -1.88 25.51 10.04
CA ARG A 119 -0.81 25.45 11.04
C ARG A 119 0.54 25.35 10.34
N CYS A 120 1.60 25.84 10.97
CA CYS A 120 2.94 25.68 10.43
C CYS A 120 4.01 25.30 11.47
N ILE A 121 5.02 24.59 10.98
CA ILE A 121 6.31 24.33 11.61
C ILE A 121 7.34 25.19 10.88
N ALA A 122 8.08 26.04 11.60
CA ALA A 122 9.23 26.71 11.03
C ALA A 122 10.49 25.86 11.25
N THR A 123 11.16 25.50 10.15
CA THR A 123 12.38 24.69 10.16
C THR A 123 13.45 25.41 9.36
N TYR A 124 14.58 25.75 9.98
CA TYR A 124 15.73 26.37 9.30
C TYR A 124 16.93 25.44 9.37
N ARG A 125 16.92 24.39 8.55
CA ARG A 125 17.84 23.26 8.70
C ARG A 125 19.26 23.62 8.20
N PRO A 126 20.31 23.44 9.01
CA PRO A 126 21.69 23.68 8.58
C PRO A 126 22.26 22.51 7.76
N GLU A 127 23.30 22.78 6.96
CA GLU A 127 23.96 21.77 6.11
C GLU A 127 24.47 20.55 6.90
N TRP A 128 24.97 20.76 8.11
CA TRP A 128 25.48 19.69 8.97
C TRP A 128 24.39 18.73 9.48
N GLU A 129 23.11 19.11 9.32
CA GLU A 129 21.95 18.27 9.60
C GLU A 129 21.10 18.03 8.34
N GLY A 130 21.74 18.02 7.16
CA GLY A 130 21.11 17.68 5.87
C GLY A 130 20.19 18.76 5.30
N GLY A 131 20.27 19.99 5.79
CA GLY A 131 19.62 21.17 5.23
C GLY A 131 20.47 21.90 4.19
N ARG A 132 20.07 23.12 3.86
CA ARG A 132 20.77 23.99 2.90
C ARG A 132 21.35 25.27 3.51
N TYR A 133 21.11 25.53 4.81
CA TYR A 133 21.62 26.74 5.45
C TYR A 133 23.09 26.61 5.82
N ALA A 134 23.91 27.54 5.31
CA ALA A 134 25.36 27.59 5.52
C ALA A 134 25.84 28.88 6.24
N GLY A 135 24.91 29.69 6.76
CA GLY A 135 25.21 30.97 7.42
C GLY A 135 25.56 30.87 8.91
N GLY A 136 25.47 31.99 9.63
CA GLY A 136 25.78 32.08 11.05
C GLY A 136 24.69 31.49 11.96
N GLU A 137 25.06 30.68 12.94
CA GLU A 137 24.09 29.97 13.79
C GLU A 137 23.15 30.89 14.59
N GLU A 138 23.63 32.04 15.05
CA GLU A 138 22.77 33.00 15.77
C GLU A 138 21.73 33.64 14.85
N GLU A 139 22.07 33.92 13.59
CA GLU A 139 21.13 34.47 12.61
C GLU A 139 20.04 33.45 12.30
N ARG A 140 20.42 32.19 12.11
CA ARG A 140 19.51 31.06 11.89
C ARG A 140 18.50 30.90 13.03
N LEU A 141 18.98 30.89 14.27
CA LEU A 141 18.14 30.71 15.45
C LEU A 141 17.28 31.93 15.74
N SER A 142 17.80 33.13 15.49
CA SER A 142 17.02 34.37 15.57
C SER A 142 15.82 34.34 14.62
N ALA A 143 15.99 33.84 13.39
CA ALA A 143 14.89 33.68 12.44
C ALA A 143 13.82 32.67 12.92
N LEU A 144 14.19 31.63 13.67
CA LEU A 144 13.22 30.71 14.27
C LEU A 144 12.45 31.36 15.44
N VAL A 145 13.12 32.16 16.27
CA VAL A 145 12.45 32.96 17.31
C VAL A 145 11.52 34.00 16.68
N GLU A 146 11.90 34.59 15.55
CA GLU A 146 11.04 35.48 14.76
C GLU A 146 9.81 34.75 14.22
N ALA A 147 9.96 33.52 13.71
CA ALA A 147 8.83 32.69 13.29
C ALA A 147 7.85 32.43 14.45
N ALA A 148 8.38 32.14 15.64
CA ALA A 148 7.57 31.98 16.85
C ALA A 148 6.81 33.27 17.20
N LYS A 149 7.47 34.43 17.18
CA LYS A 149 6.85 35.76 17.37
C LYS A 149 5.74 36.04 16.35
N ALA A 150 5.96 35.69 15.08
CA ALA A 150 4.99 35.86 14.00
C ALA A 150 3.77 34.91 14.13
N GLY A 151 3.84 33.92 15.02
CA GLY A 151 2.74 33.03 15.37
C GLY A 151 2.83 31.64 14.73
N ALA A 152 4.03 31.15 14.43
CA ALA A 152 4.23 29.75 14.08
C ALA A 152 3.73 28.84 15.21
N ASN A 153 3.20 27.66 14.87
CA ASN A 153 2.72 26.72 15.88
C ASN A 153 3.86 25.92 16.49
N TYR A 154 4.88 25.63 15.69
CA TYR A 154 6.07 24.92 16.11
C TYR A 154 7.31 25.54 15.48
N VAL A 155 8.43 25.45 16.19
CA VAL A 155 9.78 25.59 15.63
C VAL A 155 10.52 24.26 15.77
N ASP A 156 11.30 23.89 14.78
CA ASP A 156 12.15 22.68 14.78
C ASP A 156 13.60 23.07 15.08
N LEU A 157 14.13 22.57 16.20
CA LEU A 157 15.49 22.78 16.68
C LEU A 157 16.25 21.44 16.70
N GLU A 158 17.48 21.44 16.17
CA GLU A 158 18.31 20.24 16.10
C GLU A 158 18.86 19.85 17.49
N TYR A 159 18.75 18.58 17.86
CA TYR A 159 19.24 18.02 19.12
C TYR A 159 20.74 18.30 19.34
N LYS A 160 21.54 18.30 18.25
CA LYS A 160 22.99 18.53 18.27
C LYS A 160 23.41 19.95 18.68
N LEU A 161 22.46 20.89 18.83
CA LEU A 161 22.71 22.20 19.45
C LEU A 161 23.20 22.10 20.90
N GLY A 162 22.89 21.00 21.58
CA GLY A 162 23.25 20.75 22.98
C GLY A 162 22.21 21.28 23.97
N GLU A 163 22.19 20.64 25.14
CA GLU A 163 21.18 20.83 26.18
C GLU A 163 21.02 22.29 26.64
N GLU A 164 22.14 22.94 27.02
CA GLU A 164 22.11 24.33 27.52
C GLU A 164 21.48 25.29 26.50
N ARG A 165 21.86 25.14 25.24
CA ARG A 165 21.37 26.00 24.15
C ARG A 165 19.91 25.74 23.84
N LEU A 166 19.47 24.48 23.80
CA LEU A 166 18.07 24.11 23.57
C LEU A 166 17.17 24.63 24.70
N LEU A 167 17.59 24.51 25.96
CA LEU A 167 16.85 25.04 27.10
C LEU A 167 16.73 26.57 27.04
N GLY A 168 17.81 27.25 26.66
CA GLY A 168 17.83 28.70 26.44
C GLY A 168 16.84 29.14 25.35
N LEU A 169 16.90 28.51 24.17
CA LEU A 169 16.01 28.81 23.05
C LEU A 169 14.54 28.51 23.37
N ARG A 170 14.26 27.40 24.04
CA ARG A 170 12.91 27.08 24.51
C ARG A 170 12.37 28.17 25.43
N SER A 171 13.18 28.63 26.38
CA SER A 171 12.81 29.73 27.27
C SER A 171 12.47 30.99 26.45
N GLU A 172 13.30 31.36 25.49
CA GLU A 172 13.06 32.52 24.61
C GLU A 172 11.76 32.37 23.81
N VAL A 173 11.54 31.23 23.14
CA VAL A 173 10.33 30.93 22.37
C VAL A 173 9.06 31.03 23.24
N SER A 174 9.13 30.51 24.48
CA SER A 174 8.01 30.54 25.43
C SER A 174 7.71 31.94 25.99
N GLN A 175 8.70 32.83 26.03
CA GLN A 175 8.51 34.22 26.48
C GLN A 175 7.85 35.09 25.42
N VAL A 176 8.02 34.76 24.15
CA VAL A 176 7.54 35.58 23.04
C VAL A 176 6.23 35.10 22.44
N SER A 177 5.86 33.83 22.66
CA SER A 177 4.66 33.22 22.05
C SER A 177 4.23 31.93 22.77
N GLY A 178 3.09 31.36 22.37
CA GLY A 178 2.69 30.00 22.74
C GLY A 178 3.22 28.91 21.78
N CYS A 179 4.22 29.23 20.95
CA CYS A 179 4.83 28.28 20.02
C CYS A 179 5.49 27.13 20.78
N LYS A 180 5.32 25.91 20.26
CA LYS A 180 5.95 24.70 20.82
C LYS A 180 7.29 24.42 20.16
N VAL A 181 8.19 23.75 20.87
CA VAL A 181 9.50 23.35 20.36
C VAL A 181 9.49 21.87 19.98
N ILE A 182 9.74 21.60 18.70
CA ILE A 182 10.15 20.28 18.22
C ILE A 182 11.66 20.21 18.39
N VAL A 183 12.16 19.23 19.13
CA VAL A 183 13.59 18.88 19.07
C VAL A 183 13.72 17.73 18.09
N SER A 184 14.67 17.79 17.15
CA SER A 184 14.85 16.78 16.11
C SER A 184 16.26 16.21 16.00
N ASP A 185 16.35 14.95 15.61
CA ASP A 185 17.61 14.26 15.28
C ASP A 185 17.44 13.41 14.01
N HIS A 186 18.47 13.44 13.16
CA HIS A 186 18.47 12.74 11.87
C HIS A 186 19.65 11.76 11.77
N ASN A 187 19.32 10.48 11.54
CA ASN A 187 20.28 9.43 11.23
C ASN A 187 20.12 8.99 9.77
N TYR A 188 21.08 9.42 8.94
CA TYR A 188 21.10 9.16 7.50
C TYR A 188 21.70 7.81 7.11
N GLU A 189 22.14 7.01 8.08
CA GLU A 189 22.84 5.75 7.82
C GLU A 189 21.99 4.54 8.19
N VAL A 190 21.43 4.53 9.40
CA VAL A 190 20.78 3.35 9.98
C VAL A 190 19.61 3.72 10.89
N THR A 191 18.86 2.70 11.32
CA THR A 191 17.93 2.79 12.44
C THR A 191 18.57 2.12 13.66
N PRO A 192 18.91 2.86 14.74
CA PRO A 192 19.49 2.30 15.95
C PRO A 192 18.58 1.30 16.67
N SER A 193 19.11 0.68 17.74
CA SER A 193 18.31 -0.20 18.60
C SER A 193 17.22 0.56 19.35
N SER A 194 16.14 -0.13 19.76
CA SER A 194 15.05 0.49 20.52
C SER A 194 15.53 1.12 21.84
N SER A 195 16.56 0.57 22.48
CA SER A 195 17.16 1.16 23.69
C SER A 195 17.87 2.48 23.41
N GLU A 196 18.62 2.57 22.31
CA GLU A 196 19.30 3.81 21.92
C GLU A 196 18.28 4.89 21.53
N LEU A 197 17.25 4.51 20.77
CA LEU A 197 16.17 5.41 20.37
C LEU A 197 15.39 5.97 21.58
N ARG A 198 15.05 5.13 22.56
CA ARG A 198 14.39 5.60 23.79
C ARG A 198 15.30 6.48 24.62
N GLY A 199 16.60 6.14 24.70
CA GLY A 199 17.60 6.99 25.35
C GLY A 199 17.67 8.38 24.72
N LEU A 200 17.69 8.45 23.40
CA LEU A 200 17.68 9.70 22.64
C LEU A 200 16.41 10.53 22.92
N ILE A 201 15.22 9.91 22.89
CA ILE A 201 13.96 10.60 23.24
C ILE A 201 14.02 11.15 24.66
N GLY A 202 14.54 10.39 25.62
CA GLY A 202 14.72 10.85 27.01
C GLY A 202 15.64 12.07 27.12
N SER A 203 16.73 12.09 26.36
CA SER A 203 17.63 13.25 26.29
C SER A 203 16.97 14.46 25.65
N MET A 204 16.25 14.29 24.54
CA MET A 204 15.54 15.37 23.87
C MET A 204 14.44 15.98 24.76
N LYS A 205 13.71 15.13 25.51
CA LYS A 205 12.74 15.57 26.52
C LYS A 205 13.42 16.39 27.63
N SER A 206 14.56 15.94 28.12
CA SER A 206 15.35 16.67 29.13
C SER A 206 15.85 18.03 28.61
N CYS A 207 16.10 18.16 27.31
CA CYS A 207 16.42 19.42 26.64
C CYS A 207 15.19 20.34 26.42
N GLY A 208 14.01 19.95 26.90
CA GLY A 208 12.79 20.76 26.85
C GLY A 208 11.95 20.59 25.59
N ALA A 209 12.10 19.48 24.86
CA ALA A 209 11.21 19.19 23.73
C ALA A 209 9.73 19.13 24.17
N ASP A 210 8.86 19.89 23.51
CA ASP A 210 7.41 19.68 23.59
C ASP A 210 6.97 18.51 22.68
N VAL A 211 7.73 18.31 21.60
CA VAL A 211 7.59 17.20 20.65
C VAL A 211 8.99 16.68 20.31
N THR A 212 9.20 15.37 20.36
CA THR A 212 10.44 14.74 19.88
C THR A 212 10.28 14.30 18.43
N LYS A 213 11.29 14.53 17.59
CA LYS A 213 11.31 14.11 16.19
C LYS A 213 12.56 13.31 15.88
N ILE A 214 12.41 12.05 15.52
CA ILE A 214 13.51 11.18 15.10
C ILE A 214 13.26 10.70 13.68
N ALA A 215 14.21 10.96 12.80
CA ALA A 215 14.21 10.44 11.43
C ALA A 215 15.45 9.56 11.22
N THR A 216 15.25 8.26 11.06
CA THR A 216 16.34 7.30 10.79
C THR A 216 16.34 6.85 9.34
N THR A 217 17.25 5.96 8.94
CA THR A 217 17.26 5.33 7.61
C THR A 217 16.94 3.84 7.74
N ALA A 218 15.93 3.37 7.00
CA ALA A 218 15.56 1.96 7.00
C ALA A 218 16.52 1.14 6.12
N THR A 219 17.07 0.08 6.69
CA THR A 219 17.91 -0.91 6.00
C THR A 219 17.17 -2.23 5.78
N CYS A 220 16.07 -2.43 6.50
CA CYS A 220 15.10 -3.49 6.28
C CYS A 220 13.69 -3.03 6.71
N THR A 221 12.68 -3.85 6.46
CA THR A 221 11.29 -3.53 6.85
C THR A 221 11.12 -3.44 8.38
N LYS A 222 11.89 -4.23 9.15
CA LYS A 222 11.85 -4.23 10.62
C LYS A 222 12.17 -2.86 11.22
N ASP A 223 13.08 -2.11 10.59
CA ASP A 223 13.44 -0.77 11.03
C ASP A 223 12.24 0.19 11.01
N ALA A 224 11.39 0.11 9.99
CA ALA A 224 10.18 0.94 9.91
C ALA A 224 9.20 0.60 11.04
N PHE A 225 9.02 -0.68 11.35
CA PHE A 225 8.16 -1.12 12.44
C PHE A 225 8.74 -0.79 13.83
N ARG A 226 10.06 -0.80 13.99
CA ARG A 226 10.72 -0.32 15.20
C ARG A 226 10.39 1.14 15.48
N MET A 227 10.42 1.98 14.45
CA MET A 227 10.06 3.40 14.55
C MET A 227 8.57 3.59 14.85
N LEU A 228 7.68 2.78 14.26
CA LEU A 228 6.25 2.78 14.59
C LEU A 228 5.99 2.39 16.05
N GLN A 229 6.66 1.33 16.53
CA GLN A 229 6.54 0.90 17.91
C GLN A 229 7.09 1.95 18.88
N LEU A 230 8.20 2.61 18.53
CA LEU A 230 8.72 3.75 19.29
C LEU A 230 7.67 4.86 19.41
N ALA A 231 6.99 5.21 18.30
CA ALA A 231 5.93 6.22 18.31
C ALA A 231 4.81 5.85 19.29
N ARG A 232 4.38 4.58 19.30
CA ARG A 232 3.33 4.07 20.18
C ARG A 232 3.72 4.09 21.65
N GLU A 233 4.96 3.72 21.95
CA GLU A 233 5.45 3.66 23.34
C GLU A 233 5.71 5.06 23.92
N GLU A 234 6.12 6.00 23.08
CA GLU A 234 6.59 7.32 23.52
C GLU A 234 5.59 8.46 23.30
N SER A 235 4.51 8.22 22.55
CA SER A 235 3.37 9.14 22.40
C SER A 235 2.27 8.74 23.39
N GLY A 236 1.90 9.65 24.29
CA GLY A 236 0.95 9.38 25.37
C GLY A 236 0.55 10.65 26.12
N GLU A 237 -0.09 10.53 27.29
CA GLU A 237 -0.52 11.71 28.06
C GLU A 237 0.66 12.66 28.35
N GLY A 238 0.65 13.82 27.69
CA GLY A 238 1.66 14.86 27.82
C GLY A 238 2.90 14.73 26.91
N ASN A 239 3.04 13.66 26.11
CA ASN A 239 4.19 13.44 25.24
C ASN A 239 3.78 13.20 23.78
N GLN A 240 4.49 13.83 22.85
CA GLN A 240 4.22 13.73 21.41
C GLN A 240 5.52 13.36 20.69
N THR A 241 5.49 12.28 19.90
CA THR A 241 6.67 11.79 19.16
C THR A 241 6.37 11.67 17.67
N ILE A 242 7.28 12.21 16.86
CA ILE A 242 7.38 12.01 15.42
C ILE A 242 8.51 11.01 15.19
N ALA A 243 8.18 9.80 14.72
CA ALA A 243 9.17 8.75 14.48
C ALA A 243 9.03 8.24 13.03
N LEU A 244 10.08 8.44 12.24
CA LEU A 244 10.08 8.15 10.81
C LEU A 244 11.34 7.38 10.43
N ALA A 245 11.18 6.45 9.49
CA ALA A 245 12.29 5.84 8.78
C ALA A 245 12.27 6.30 7.32
N MET A 246 13.41 6.80 6.85
CA MET A 246 13.65 7.25 5.48
C MET A 246 13.97 6.07 4.58
N GLY A 247 13.87 6.30 3.27
CA GLY A 247 14.10 5.29 2.24
C GLY A 247 12.84 4.48 1.90
N GLU A 248 12.91 3.70 0.82
CA GLU A 248 11.76 2.93 0.33
C GLU A 248 11.30 1.87 1.34
N MET A 249 12.23 1.21 2.04
CA MET A 249 11.92 0.27 3.13
C MET A 249 11.30 0.96 4.35
N GLY A 250 11.49 2.27 4.49
CA GLY A 250 10.95 3.09 5.58
C GLY A 250 9.49 3.50 5.39
N LEU A 251 8.92 3.30 4.19
CA LEU A 251 7.55 3.72 3.84
C LEU A 251 6.47 3.31 4.87
N PRO A 252 6.49 2.10 5.48
CA PRO A 252 5.49 1.73 6.49
C PRO A 252 5.45 2.70 7.68
N SER A 253 6.59 3.27 8.08
CA SER A 253 6.66 4.25 9.19
C SER A 253 5.86 5.52 8.90
N ARG A 254 5.68 5.87 7.63
CA ARG A 254 4.91 7.04 7.19
C ARG A 254 3.43 6.73 7.07
N LEU A 255 3.10 5.54 6.52
CA LEU A 255 1.73 5.15 6.16
C LEU A 255 0.94 4.56 7.33
N LEU A 256 1.60 3.98 8.33
CA LEU A 256 0.97 3.41 9.52
C LEU A 256 1.09 4.32 10.76
N ALA A 257 1.65 5.53 10.59
CA ALA A 257 1.80 6.51 11.66
C ALA A 257 0.52 6.70 12.52
N PRO A 258 -0.69 6.84 11.94
CA PRO A 258 -1.92 6.94 12.74
C PRO A 258 -2.20 5.68 13.58
N LYS A 259 -2.09 4.48 13.00
CA LYS A 259 -2.30 3.20 13.71
C LYS A 259 -1.39 3.05 14.94
N TYR A 260 -0.21 3.65 14.91
CA TYR A 260 0.76 3.59 15.99
C TYR A 260 0.79 4.86 16.86
N GLY A 261 -0.18 5.76 16.70
CA GLY A 261 -0.31 6.95 17.56
C GLY A 261 0.82 7.97 17.39
N ALA A 262 1.52 7.94 16.26
CA ALA A 262 2.51 8.96 15.95
C ALA A 262 1.85 10.34 15.87
N PHE A 263 2.56 11.36 16.33
CA PHE A 263 2.04 12.72 16.38
C PHE A 263 1.82 13.33 14.99
N LEU A 264 2.75 13.07 14.08
CA LEU A 264 2.77 13.67 12.75
C LEU A 264 3.50 12.75 11.76
N THR A 265 3.05 12.74 10.51
CA THR A 265 3.73 12.11 9.37
C THR A 265 3.87 13.09 8.21
N PHE A 266 4.72 12.77 7.23
CA PHE A 266 5.01 13.63 6.09
C PHE A 266 4.68 12.96 4.76
N GLY A 267 4.02 13.71 3.89
CA GLY A 267 3.80 13.38 2.48
C GLY A 267 4.28 14.50 1.56
N ALA A 268 4.63 14.13 0.33
CA ALA A 268 5.04 15.06 -0.71
C ALA A 268 3.82 15.68 -1.40
N LEU A 269 3.86 17.00 -1.67
CA LEU A 269 2.79 17.71 -2.38
C LEU A 269 2.38 17.03 -3.68
N THR A 270 3.37 16.60 -4.45
CA THR A 270 3.21 15.80 -5.68
C THR A 270 4.36 14.80 -5.76
N ALA A 271 4.17 13.69 -6.47
CA ALA A 271 5.26 12.77 -6.78
C ALA A 271 6.43 13.51 -7.46
N GLY A 272 7.67 13.21 -7.07
CA GLY A 272 8.87 13.91 -7.56
C GLY A 272 9.18 15.25 -6.88
N ARG A 273 8.42 15.63 -5.83
CA ARG A 273 8.69 16.79 -4.97
C ARG A 273 8.87 16.39 -3.51
N GLU A 274 9.56 15.27 -3.28
CA GLU A 274 9.85 14.77 -1.95
C GLU A 274 10.91 15.63 -1.25
N SER A 275 10.70 16.00 0.02
CA SER A 275 11.72 16.68 0.84
C SER A 275 12.68 15.69 1.52
N ALA A 276 12.33 14.39 1.53
CA ALA A 276 13.15 13.29 2.04
C ALA A 276 12.85 11.98 1.27
N PRO A 277 13.84 11.07 1.12
CA PRO A 277 13.64 9.81 0.43
C PRO A 277 12.50 8.96 1.01
N GLY A 278 11.66 8.42 0.12
CA GLY A 278 10.56 7.50 0.47
C GLY A 278 9.25 8.18 0.87
N GLN A 279 9.08 9.50 0.65
CA GLN A 279 7.80 10.17 0.89
C GLN A 279 6.76 9.77 -0.17
N PRO A 280 5.58 9.25 0.25
CA PRO A 280 4.44 9.07 -0.65
C PRO A 280 3.79 10.42 -0.98
N SER A 281 3.05 10.49 -2.08
CA SER A 281 2.26 11.68 -2.41
C SER A 281 1.13 11.88 -1.40
N LEU A 282 0.77 13.12 -1.09
CA LEU A 282 -0.38 13.42 -0.21
C LEU A 282 -1.68 12.81 -0.74
N ALA A 283 -1.87 12.84 -2.06
CA ALA A 283 -3.02 12.25 -2.72
C ALA A 283 -3.11 10.73 -2.44
N ASP A 284 -2.01 9.99 -2.59
CA ASP A 284 -2.02 8.55 -2.30
C ASP A 284 -2.18 8.27 -0.80
N MET A 285 -1.55 9.04 0.10
CA MET A 285 -1.76 8.89 1.55
C MET A 285 -3.24 9.02 1.93
N MET A 286 -3.93 10.00 1.36
CA MET A 286 -5.33 10.29 1.68
C MET A 286 -6.30 9.32 0.97
N GLN A 287 -6.11 9.07 -0.33
CA GLN A 287 -7.09 8.37 -1.16
C GLN A 287 -6.81 6.87 -1.25
N VAL A 288 -5.54 6.46 -1.37
CA VAL A 288 -5.17 5.05 -1.48
C VAL A 288 -5.03 4.43 -0.09
N TYR A 289 -4.20 5.02 0.77
CA TYR A 289 -3.89 4.44 2.08
C TYR A 289 -4.83 4.87 3.19
N ARG A 290 -5.79 5.75 2.86
CA ARG A 290 -6.86 6.24 3.75
C ARG A 290 -6.33 6.59 5.13
N LEU A 291 -5.22 7.33 5.16
CA LEU A 291 -4.45 7.62 6.37
C LEU A 291 -5.34 8.10 7.54
N LYS A 292 -6.30 8.99 7.24
CA LYS A 292 -7.22 9.58 8.22
C LYS A 292 -8.29 8.63 8.76
N SER A 293 -8.56 7.51 8.11
CA SER A 293 -9.51 6.52 8.61
C SER A 293 -8.85 5.41 9.44
N GLN A 294 -7.52 5.39 9.50
CA GLN A 294 -6.80 4.39 10.27
C GLN A 294 -6.97 4.60 11.77
N ARG A 295 -6.99 3.48 12.49
CA ARG A 295 -7.16 3.38 13.94
C ARG A 295 -6.11 2.40 14.50
N SER A 296 -5.99 2.38 15.82
CA SER A 296 -5.20 1.40 16.58
C SER A 296 -5.46 -0.05 16.15
N ASP A 297 -6.73 -0.38 15.91
CA ASP A 297 -7.23 -1.71 15.53
C ASP A 297 -7.23 -1.98 14.02
N THR A 298 -6.73 -1.07 13.16
CA THR A 298 -6.68 -1.30 11.71
C THR A 298 -5.79 -2.49 11.36
N GLU A 299 -6.33 -3.47 10.65
CA GLU A 299 -5.58 -4.63 10.18
C GLU A 299 -4.61 -4.23 9.07
N VAL A 300 -3.41 -4.80 9.07
CA VAL A 300 -2.37 -4.45 8.10
C VAL A 300 -2.11 -5.64 7.20
N PHE A 301 -2.34 -5.41 5.91
CA PHE A 301 -2.02 -6.31 4.82
C PHE A 301 -0.94 -5.68 3.93
N GLY A 302 -0.37 -6.46 3.01
CA GLY A 302 0.49 -5.86 2.01
C GLY A 302 0.97 -6.78 0.91
N VAL A 303 1.87 -6.26 0.08
CA VAL A 303 2.55 -7.01 -0.97
C VAL A 303 4.05 -6.92 -0.75
N ILE A 304 4.75 -8.05 -0.79
CA ILE A 304 6.21 -8.11 -0.72
C ILE A 304 6.83 -8.34 -2.10
N GLY A 305 7.95 -7.69 -2.38
CA GLY A 305 8.69 -7.84 -3.64
C GLY A 305 9.97 -7.02 -3.68
N ASP A 306 10.77 -7.25 -4.72
CA ASP A 306 11.91 -6.41 -5.10
C ASP A 306 12.09 -6.45 -6.62
N PRO A 307 11.79 -5.35 -7.35
CA PRO A 307 11.25 -4.07 -6.87
C PRO A 307 9.74 -4.14 -6.52
N ILE A 308 9.23 -3.18 -5.74
CA ILE A 308 7.80 -3.14 -5.34
C ILE A 308 7.05 -1.83 -5.65
N LYS A 309 7.77 -0.72 -5.86
CA LYS A 309 7.20 0.63 -6.03
C LYS A 309 6.03 0.74 -7.03
N HIS A 310 6.04 -0.05 -8.10
CA HIS A 310 5.04 0.02 -9.18
C HIS A 310 3.85 -0.93 -9.00
N SER A 311 3.76 -1.64 -7.87
CA SER A 311 2.65 -2.55 -7.62
C SER A 311 1.32 -1.79 -7.53
N MET A 312 0.33 -2.24 -8.30
CA MET A 312 -1.04 -1.73 -8.21
C MET A 312 -1.87 -2.42 -7.12
N SER A 313 -1.33 -3.44 -6.43
CA SER A 313 -2.05 -4.17 -5.38
C SER A 313 -2.56 -3.26 -4.25
N PRO A 314 -1.79 -2.26 -3.75
CA PRO A 314 -2.31 -1.31 -2.75
C PRO A 314 -3.52 -0.53 -3.24
N VAL A 315 -3.58 -0.15 -4.52
CA VAL A 315 -4.70 0.63 -5.07
C VAL A 315 -5.99 -0.20 -5.04
N ILE A 316 -5.94 -1.44 -5.54
CA ILE A 316 -7.14 -2.28 -5.65
C ILE A 316 -7.60 -2.84 -4.30
N HIS A 317 -6.68 -3.25 -3.42
CA HIS A 317 -7.05 -3.83 -2.14
C HIS A 317 -7.59 -2.78 -1.19
N ASN A 318 -6.99 -1.59 -1.13
CA ASN A 318 -7.52 -0.54 -0.27
C ASN A 318 -8.89 -0.05 -0.74
N ALA A 319 -9.10 0.10 -2.05
CA ALA A 319 -10.43 0.44 -2.59
C ALA A 319 -11.46 -0.66 -2.27
N ALA A 320 -11.07 -1.93 -2.40
CA ALA A 320 -11.96 -3.04 -2.06
C ALA A 320 -12.27 -3.10 -0.56
N PHE A 321 -11.28 -2.95 0.31
CA PHE A 321 -11.48 -2.89 1.76
C PHE A 321 -12.43 -1.75 2.15
N ASP A 322 -12.29 -0.58 1.53
CA ASP A 322 -13.17 0.56 1.77
C ASP A 322 -14.62 0.27 1.39
N SER A 323 -14.83 -0.29 0.20
CA SER A 323 -16.17 -0.55 -0.32
C SER A 323 -16.99 -1.54 0.53
N VAL A 324 -16.32 -2.42 1.28
CA VAL A 324 -16.98 -3.39 2.18
C VAL A 324 -16.95 -2.94 3.65
N GLY A 325 -16.43 -1.73 3.94
CA GLY A 325 -16.32 -1.19 5.30
C GLY A 325 -15.29 -1.92 6.18
N SER A 326 -14.30 -2.59 5.57
CA SER A 326 -13.24 -3.28 6.31
C SER A 326 -12.23 -2.28 6.89
N ASN A 327 -11.94 -2.42 8.19
CA ASN A 327 -10.91 -1.66 8.88
C ASN A 327 -9.51 -2.24 8.61
N ALA A 328 -9.11 -2.23 7.36
CA ALA A 328 -7.85 -2.80 6.90
C ALA A 328 -7.12 -1.83 5.97
N VAL A 329 -5.79 -1.86 5.99
CA VAL A 329 -4.93 -1.10 5.05
C VAL A 329 -3.94 -2.05 4.38
N TYR A 330 -3.68 -1.82 3.10
CA TYR A 330 -2.78 -2.63 2.28
C TYR A 330 -1.56 -1.82 1.84
N LEU A 331 -0.34 -2.28 2.17
CA LEU A 331 0.91 -1.55 1.89
C LEU A 331 1.84 -2.30 0.92
N PRO A 332 2.69 -1.60 0.15
CA PRO A 332 3.85 -2.20 -0.49
C PRO A 332 5.01 -2.31 0.50
N PHE A 333 5.65 -3.47 0.56
CA PHE A 333 6.85 -3.73 1.36
C PHE A 333 8.01 -4.12 0.45
N LEU A 334 9.08 -3.31 0.44
CA LEU A 334 10.32 -3.65 -0.25
C LEU A 334 11.10 -4.64 0.64
N VAL A 335 11.23 -5.87 0.16
CA VAL A 335 11.82 -6.97 0.93
C VAL A 335 13.00 -7.53 0.17
N THR A 336 14.17 -7.55 0.80
CA THR A 336 15.38 -8.21 0.28
C THR A 336 15.68 -9.52 0.99
N ASP A 337 15.22 -9.67 2.24
CA ASP A 337 15.32 -10.88 3.06
C ASP A 337 13.93 -11.32 3.52
N VAL A 338 13.49 -12.48 3.04
CA VAL A 338 12.18 -13.06 3.38
C VAL A 338 12.12 -13.52 4.83
N GLU A 339 13.23 -14.00 5.42
CA GLU A 339 13.25 -14.46 6.81
C GLU A 339 13.00 -13.32 7.79
N ASP A 340 13.72 -12.21 7.59
CA ASP A 340 13.54 -10.99 8.39
C ASP A 340 12.13 -10.43 8.26
N PHE A 341 11.59 -10.43 7.03
CA PHE A 341 10.21 -10.00 6.80
C PHE A 341 9.19 -10.91 7.51
N ILE A 342 9.31 -12.24 7.42
CA ILE A 342 8.36 -13.15 8.10
C ILE A 342 8.45 -13.02 9.63
N THR A 343 9.65 -12.82 10.17
CA THR A 343 9.84 -12.52 11.58
C THR A 343 9.10 -11.23 11.96
N THR A 344 9.29 -10.17 11.18
CA THR A 344 8.59 -8.88 11.35
C THR A 344 7.07 -9.03 11.20
N PHE A 345 6.61 -9.81 10.22
CA PHE A 345 5.20 -10.08 9.96
C PHE A 345 4.51 -10.66 11.20
N LYS A 346 5.16 -11.61 11.87
CA LYS A 346 4.67 -12.23 13.10
C LYS A 346 4.79 -11.30 14.31
N GLU A 347 5.92 -10.61 14.46
CA GLU A 347 6.20 -9.70 15.60
C GLU A 347 5.21 -8.54 15.68
N TYR A 348 4.78 -8.00 14.52
CA TYR A 348 3.91 -6.84 14.44
C TYR A 348 2.46 -7.17 14.05
N ASP A 349 2.05 -8.43 14.15
CA ASP A 349 0.68 -8.90 13.93
C ASP A 349 0.10 -8.49 12.56
N LEU A 350 0.85 -8.68 11.48
CA LEU A 350 0.32 -8.51 10.13
C LEU A 350 -0.73 -9.59 9.81
N SER A 351 -1.79 -9.20 9.09
CA SER A 351 -2.95 -10.08 8.83
C SER A 351 -2.76 -10.96 7.59
N GLY A 352 -2.07 -10.46 6.56
CA GLY A 352 -1.85 -11.22 5.34
C GLY A 352 -0.99 -10.47 4.33
N CYS A 353 -0.35 -11.20 3.42
CA CYS A 353 0.47 -10.61 2.38
C CYS A 353 0.34 -11.34 1.05
N SER A 354 0.33 -10.57 -0.03
CA SER A 354 0.65 -11.07 -1.36
C SER A 354 2.15 -11.11 -1.55
N ILE A 355 2.64 -12.06 -2.35
CA ILE A 355 4.05 -12.29 -2.58
C ILE A 355 4.28 -12.22 -4.08
N THR A 356 5.20 -11.36 -4.50
CA THR A 356 5.61 -11.25 -5.91
C THR A 356 7.09 -11.60 -6.08
N ILE A 357 7.61 -11.39 -7.29
CA ILE A 357 9.01 -11.62 -7.64
C ILE A 357 9.92 -10.86 -6.65
N PRO A 358 11.04 -11.47 -6.18
CA PRO A 358 11.54 -12.82 -6.45
C PRO A 358 11.18 -13.86 -5.36
N HIS A 359 10.19 -13.58 -4.51
CA HIS A 359 10.04 -14.27 -3.21
C HIS A 359 9.11 -15.49 -3.22
N LYS A 360 8.40 -15.75 -4.32
CA LYS A 360 7.35 -16.78 -4.39
C LYS A 360 7.82 -18.20 -4.02
N GLU A 361 9.08 -18.53 -4.26
CA GLU A 361 9.63 -19.88 -3.99
C GLU A 361 10.23 -20.00 -2.57
N GLN A 362 10.48 -18.88 -1.88
CA GLN A 362 11.24 -18.85 -0.63
C GLN A 362 10.35 -18.87 0.63
N VAL A 363 9.08 -18.46 0.50
CA VAL A 363 8.18 -18.26 1.64
C VAL A 363 7.67 -19.58 2.23
N GLU A 364 7.62 -20.66 1.45
CA GLU A 364 7.01 -21.95 1.86
C GLU A 364 7.58 -22.49 3.16
N LYS A 365 8.91 -22.43 3.32
CA LYS A 365 9.61 -22.97 4.49
C LYS A 365 9.27 -22.25 5.82
N TYR A 366 8.62 -21.10 5.76
CA TYR A 366 8.19 -20.35 6.95
C TYR A 366 6.69 -20.49 7.25
N CYS A 367 5.95 -21.27 6.44
CA CYS A 367 4.51 -21.44 6.56
C CYS A 367 4.16 -22.71 7.34
N GLY A 368 3.13 -22.63 8.18
CA GLY A 368 2.65 -23.77 8.99
C GLY A 368 1.64 -24.64 8.24
N GLU A 369 0.84 -24.03 7.35
CA GLU A 369 -0.10 -24.71 6.47
C GLU A 369 0.16 -24.24 5.03
N VAL A 370 0.28 -25.16 4.09
CA VAL A 370 0.44 -24.84 2.66
C VAL A 370 -0.65 -25.59 1.90
N ASP A 371 -1.40 -24.87 1.06
CA ASP A 371 -2.36 -25.48 0.15
C ASP A 371 -1.68 -26.57 -0.70
N GLN A 372 -2.29 -27.74 -0.82
CA GLN A 372 -1.81 -28.85 -1.63
C GLN A 372 -1.50 -28.43 -3.07
N VAL A 373 -2.32 -27.54 -3.64
CA VAL A 373 -2.10 -27.00 -4.99
C VAL A 373 -0.88 -26.09 -5.01
N ALA A 374 -0.73 -25.20 -4.02
CA ALA A 374 0.43 -24.31 -3.93
C ALA A 374 1.74 -25.09 -3.75
N SER A 375 1.74 -26.17 -2.94
CA SER A 375 2.91 -27.02 -2.73
C SER A 375 3.29 -27.80 -3.99
N LYS A 376 2.31 -28.33 -4.75
CA LYS A 376 2.56 -28.93 -6.08
C LYS A 376 3.08 -27.91 -7.09
N ILE A 377 2.55 -26.69 -7.03
CA ILE A 377 3.04 -25.56 -7.81
C ILE A 377 4.42 -25.12 -7.31
N GLY A 378 4.89 -25.43 -6.11
CA GLY A 378 6.20 -24.97 -5.61
C GLY A 378 6.40 -23.45 -5.63
N ALA A 379 5.31 -22.68 -5.58
CA ALA A 379 5.34 -21.23 -5.54
C ALA A 379 4.11 -20.69 -4.81
N ILE A 380 4.32 -19.74 -3.90
CA ILE A 380 3.31 -19.12 -3.07
C ILE A 380 3.20 -17.65 -3.47
N ASN A 381 1.99 -17.16 -3.71
CA ASN A 381 1.74 -15.74 -3.94
C ASN A 381 0.88 -15.10 -2.85
N THR A 382 0.43 -15.87 -1.85
CA THR A 382 -0.49 -15.41 -0.80
C THR A 382 -0.19 -16.10 0.52
N ILE A 383 -0.03 -15.32 1.58
CA ILE A 383 0.01 -15.80 2.97
C ILE A 383 -1.05 -15.09 3.81
N VAL A 384 -1.68 -15.83 4.71
CA VAL A 384 -2.68 -15.32 5.66
C VAL A 384 -2.28 -15.77 7.06
N SER A 385 -2.33 -14.84 8.01
CA SER A 385 -2.10 -15.11 9.42
C SER A 385 -3.30 -15.87 10.00
N GLN A 386 -3.04 -17.01 10.64
CA GLN A 386 -4.02 -17.79 11.37
C GLN A 386 -3.71 -17.74 12.86
N ARG A 387 -4.72 -17.37 13.64
CA ARG A 387 -4.67 -17.45 15.11
C ARG A 387 -5.67 -18.44 15.61
N GLU A 388 -5.29 -19.18 16.64
CA GLU A 388 -6.24 -20.01 17.37
C GLU A 388 -7.31 -19.15 18.06
N ALA A 389 -8.53 -19.70 18.18
CA ALA A 389 -9.68 -18.99 18.73
C ALA A 389 -9.54 -18.60 20.22
N ASN A 390 -8.62 -19.24 20.94
CA ASN A 390 -8.26 -18.93 22.33
C ASN A 390 -7.31 -17.71 22.44
N GLY A 391 -6.69 -17.28 21.34
CA GLY A 391 -5.69 -16.21 21.33
C GLY A 391 -4.35 -16.56 22.00
N GLU A 392 -4.15 -17.83 22.39
CA GLU A 392 -2.94 -18.32 23.06
C GLU A 392 -2.12 -19.16 22.06
N GLY A 393 -1.06 -18.59 21.50
CA GLY A 393 -0.16 -19.28 20.57
C GLY A 393 0.48 -18.33 19.56
N GLU A 394 1.60 -18.75 18.96
CA GLU A 394 2.22 -18.05 17.83
C GLU A 394 1.31 -18.17 16.60
N ALA A 395 1.12 -17.07 15.86
CA ALA A 395 0.34 -17.12 14.63
C ALA A 395 1.00 -18.07 13.61
N THR A 396 0.23 -19.03 13.10
CA THR A 396 0.65 -19.87 11.98
C THR A 396 0.34 -19.14 10.67
N LEU A 397 1.15 -19.37 9.63
CA LEU A 397 0.91 -18.81 8.32
C LEU A 397 0.31 -19.88 7.42
N LYS A 398 -0.85 -19.57 6.83
CA LYS A 398 -1.44 -20.35 5.75
C LYS A 398 -1.01 -19.75 4.42
N ALA A 399 -0.40 -20.58 3.58
CA ALA A 399 0.06 -20.22 2.25
C ALA A 399 -0.81 -20.83 1.15
N SER A 400 -1.03 -20.06 0.08
CA SER A 400 -1.75 -20.49 -1.11
C SER A 400 -1.18 -19.86 -2.39
N ASN A 401 -1.71 -20.29 -3.53
CA ASN A 401 -1.39 -19.72 -4.84
C ASN A 401 -2.68 -19.39 -5.60
N THR A 402 -2.90 -18.10 -5.88
CA THR A 402 -4.07 -17.60 -6.62
C THR A 402 -3.77 -17.28 -8.09
N ASP A 403 -2.51 -17.34 -8.51
CA ASP A 403 -2.10 -17.01 -9.89
C ASP A 403 -2.68 -18.01 -10.90
N TRP A 404 -2.54 -19.31 -10.63
CA TRP A 404 -2.90 -20.35 -11.60
C TRP A 404 -4.39 -20.31 -11.94
N VAL A 405 -5.25 -20.17 -10.93
CA VAL A 405 -6.70 -20.20 -11.12
C VAL A 405 -7.16 -18.94 -11.85
N ALA A 406 -6.59 -17.78 -11.53
CA ALA A 406 -6.92 -16.52 -12.16
C ALA A 406 -6.50 -16.50 -13.64
N ALA A 407 -5.26 -16.88 -13.94
CA ALA A 407 -4.75 -16.89 -15.30
C ALA A 407 -5.49 -17.88 -16.20
N ILE A 408 -5.69 -19.11 -15.72
CA ILE A 408 -6.36 -20.15 -16.50
C ILE A 408 -7.83 -19.83 -16.72
N SER A 409 -8.53 -19.26 -15.72
CA SER A 409 -9.92 -18.82 -15.91
C SER A 409 -10.02 -17.68 -16.93
N ALA A 410 -9.09 -16.72 -16.93
CA ALA A 410 -9.05 -15.66 -17.93
C ALA A 410 -8.78 -16.19 -19.35
N ILE A 411 -7.89 -17.17 -19.48
CA ILE A 411 -7.62 -17.86 -20.75
C ILE A 411 -8.86 -18.62 -21.23
N GLU A 412 -9.48 -19.42 -20.36
CA GLU A 412 -10.67 -20.20 -20.70
C GLU A 412 -11.83 -19.29 -21.13
N GLU A 413 -12.04 -18.15 -20.47
CA GLU A 413 -13.05 -17.17 -20.86
C GLU A 413 -12.77 -16.63 -22.28
N GLY A 414 -11.52 -16.27 -22.59
CA GLY A 414 -11.10 -15.87 -23.93
C GLY A 414 -11.27 -16.97 -24.99
N MET A 415 -11.28 -18.24 -24.60
CA MET A 415 -11.51 -19.39 -25.47
C MET A 415 -12.99 -19.80 -25.61
N GLY A 416 -13.91 -19.17 -24.87
CA GLY A 416 -15.34 -19.48 -24.90
C GLY A 416 -15.92 -20.09 -23.62
N GLY A 417 -15.22 -19.98 -22.49
CA GLY A 417 -15.71 -20.30 -21.16
C GLY A 417 -15.03 -21.52 -20.50
N PRO A 418 -15.48 -21.91 -19.29
CA PRO A 418 -14.84 -22.95 -18.48
C PRO A 418 -14.71 -24.31 -19.19
N GLY A 419 -13.55 -24.95 -19.07
CA GLY A 419 -13.25 -26.26 -19.66
C GLY A 419 -12.82 -26.23 -21.13
N SER A 420 -12.75 -25.06 -21.75
CA SER A 420 -12.33 -24.86 -23.15
C SER A 420 -10.86 -25.22 -23.40
N LEU A 421 -10.04 -25.33 -22.35
CA LEU A 421 -8.63 -25.73 -22.44
C LEU A 421 -8.44 -27.25 -22.58
N LYS A 422 -9.48 -28.05 -22.34
CA LYS A 422 -9.39 -29.51 -22.36
C LYS A 422 -8.95 -30.04 -23.73
N GLY A 423 -7.89 -30.84 -23.74
CA GLY A 423 -7.32 -31.45 -24.95
C GLY A 423 -6.56 -30.47 -25.85
N LYS A 424 -6.35 -29.22 -25.41
CA LYS A 424 -5.67 -28.19 -26.20
C LYS A 424 -4.16 -28.22 -26.01
N GLU A 425 -3.44 -27.70 -26.99
CA GLU A 425 -1.99 -27.51 -26.93
C GLU A 425 -1.67 -26.09 -26.43
N VAL A 426 -0.85 -26.00 -25.39
CA VAL A 426 -0.50 -24.75 -24.71
C VAL A 426 1.02 -24.56 -24.76
N CYS A 427 1.47 -23.41 -25.25
CA CYS A 427 2.88 -23.01 -25.22
C CYS A 427 3.09 -21.86 -24.23
N ILE A 428 3.99 -22.03 -23.27
CA ILE A 428 4.31 -21.06 -22.22
C ILE A 428 5.72 -20.54 -22.44
N LEU A 429 5.86 -19.22 -22.56
CA LEU A 429 7.14 -18.52 -22.63
C LEU A 429 7.58 -18.11 -21.23
N GLY A 430 8.74 -18.60 -20.79
CA GLY A 430 9.30 -18.37 -19.47
C GLY A 430 9.37 -19.62 -18.60
N SER A 431 10.06 -19.54 -17.46
CA SER A 431 10.31 -20.67 -16.57
C SER A 431 10.35 -20.29 -15.08
N GLY A 432 9.70 -19.18 -14.69
CA GLY A 432 9.63 -18.71 -13.30
C GLY A 432 8.35 -19.18 -12.58
N GLY A 433 8.10 -18.67 -11.37
CA GLY A 433 6.92 -19.01 -10.57
C GLY A 433 5.58 -18.85 -11.30
N THR A 434 5.41 -17.80 -12.11
CA THR A 434 4.21 -17.64 -12.95
C THR A 434 4.11 -18.72 -14.03
N ALA A 435 5.21 -19.03 -14.74
CA ALA A 435 5.23 -20.11 -15.74
C ALA A 435 4.85 -21.46 -15.11
N ARG A 436 5.37 -21.74 -13.92
CA ARG A 436 5.09 -22.94 -13.14
C ARG A 436 3.62 -23.04 -12.75
N ALA A 437 3.04 -21.96 -12.23
CA ALA A 437 1.61 -21.88 -11.90
C ALA A 437 0.71 -22.11 -13.13
N LEU A 438 1.00 -21.45 -14.26
CA LEU A 438 0.19 -21.58 -15.47
C LEU A 438 0.37 -22.94 -16.16
N ALA A 439 1.57 -23.52 -16.13
CA ALA A 439 1.80 -24.87 -16.65
C ALA A 439 1.04 -25.92 -15.84
N PHE A 440 1.13 -25.84 -14.51
CA PHE A 440 0.33 -26.68 -13.62
C PHE A 440 -1.17 -26.51 -13.88
N GLY A 441 -1.66 -25.27 -13.89
CA GLY A 441 -3.08 -24.98 -14.09
C GLY A 441 -3.61 -25.45 -15.44
N ALA A 442 -2.80 -25.38 -16.50
CA ALA A 442 -3.18 -25.90 -17.81
C ALA A 442 -3.33 -27.43 -17.81
N LEU A 443 -2.40 -28.14 -17.17
CA LEU A 443 -2.47 -29.59 -16.99
C LEU A 443 -3.68 -29.99 -16.13
N GLU A 444 -3.94 -29.27 -15.04
CA GLU A 444 -5.06 -29.52 -14.13
C GLU A 444 -6.42 -29.35 -14.83
N ARG A 445 -6.54 -28.39 -15.77
CA ARG A 445 -7.71 -28.23 -16.64
C ARG A 445 -7.78 -29.22 -17.81
N GLY A 446 -6.80 -30.12 -17.91
CA GLY A 446 -6.78 -31.19 -18.89
C GLY A 446 -6.27 -30.77 -20.27
N ALA A 447 -5.37 -29.78 -20.36
CA ALA A 447 -4.63 -29.52 -21.59
C ALA A 447 -3.98 -30.82 -22.11
N GLY A 448 -4.05 -31.05 -23.42
CA GLY A 448 -3.54 -32.27 -24.05
C GLY A 448 -2.00 -32.31 -24.07
N GLN A 449 -1.38 -31.14 -24.20
CA GLN A 449 0.07 -30.98 -24.16
C GLN A 449 0.42 -29.57 -23.70
N VAL A 450 1.44 -29.45 -22.85
CA VAL A 450 2.04 -28.19 -22.44
C VAL A 450 3.50 -28.16 -22.88
N THR A 451 3.92 -27.09 -23.56
CA THR A 451 5.31 -26.85 -23.95
C THR A 451 5.84 -25.61 -23.24
N ILE A 452 7.00 -25.74 -22.61
CA ILE A 452 7.69 -24.65 -21.92
C ILE A 452 8.85 -24.20 -22.80
N ALA A 453 8.82 -22.95 -23.24
CA ALA A 453 9.86 -22.34 -24.05
C ALA A 453 10.57 -21.24 -23.25
N ASN A 454 11.90 -21.27 -23.22
CA ASN A 454 12.66 -20.28 -22.47
C ASN A 454 13.98 -19.91 -23.17
N ARG A 455 14.49 -18.71 -22.87
CA ARG A 455 15.80 -18.26 -23.40
C ARG A 455 16.93 -19.20 -22.98
N THR A 456 16.90 -19.66 -21.73
CA THR A 456 17.83 -20.67 -21.22
C THR A 456 17.13 -22.01 -21.24
N LEU A 457 17.47 -22.87 -22.22
CA LEU A 457 16.83 -24.17 -22.45
C LEU A 457 16.82 -25.05 -21.19
N SER A 458 17.94 -25.14 -20.48
CA SER A 458 18.04 -25.98 -19.27
C SER A 458 17.01 -25.63 -18.20
N LYS A 459 16.62 -24.36 -18.06
CA LYS A 459 15.56 -23.96 -17.13
C LYS A 459 14.17 -24.43 -17.58
N ALA A 460 13.91 -24.43 -18.89
CA ALA A 460 12.68 -24.99 -19.44
C ALA A 460 12.64 -26.52 -19.25
N GLU A 461 13.76 -27.21 -19.49
CA GLU A 461 13.88 -28.65 -19.28
C GLU A 461 13.65 -29.05 -17.83
N THR A 462 14.21 -28.32 -16.86
CA THR A 462 13.96 -28.54 -15.44
C THR A 462 12.47 -28.46 -15.11
N LEU A 463 11.82 -27.35 -15.46
CA LEU A 463 10.41 -27.15 -15.15
C LEU A 463 9.52 -28.16 -15.89
N ALA A 464 9.84 -28.47 -17.15
CA ALA A 464 9.08 -29.40 -17.95
C ALA A 464 9.18 -30.83 -17.40
N LYS A 465 10.37 -31.25 -16.96
CA LYS A 465 10.56 -32.55 -16.33
C LYS A 465 9.76 -32.69 -15.04
N GLU A 466 9.69 -31.64 -14.22
CA GLU A 466 8.96 -31.64 -12.96
C GLU A 466 7.44 -31.77 -13.15
N LEU A 467 6.90 -31.17 -14.21
CA LEU A 467 5.45 -31.15 -14.49
C LEU A 467 4.99 -32.18 -15.54
N GLY A 468 5.92 -32.87 -16.22
CA GLY A 468 5.60 -33.77 -17.32
C GLY A 468 5.24 -33.06 -18.63
N CYS A 469 5.82 -31.88 -18.87
CA CYS A 469 5.65 -31.07 -20.07
C CYS A 469 6.75 -31.33 -21.10
N LEU A 470 6.64 -30.71 -22.28
CA LEU A 470 7.74 -30.58 -23.24
C LEU A 470 8.57 -29.32 -22.96
N ALA A 471 9.85 -29.35 -23.32
CA ALA A 471 10.74 -28.19 -23.25
C ALA A 471 11.27 -27.82 -24.65
N LYS A 472 11.40 -26.51 -24.90
CA LYS A 472 11.98 -25.95 -26.12
C LYS A 472 12.84 -24.74 -25.79
N SER A 473 13.84 -24.45 -26.62
CA SER A 473 14.48 -23.14 -26.61
C SER A 473 13.60 -22.13 -27.35
N LEU A 474 13.77 -20.83 -27.10
CA LEU A 474 13.11 -19.81 -27.92
C LEU A 474 13.56 -19.87 -29.38
N GLU A 475 14.81 -20.26 -29.65
CA GLU A 475 15.34 -20.43 -31.01
C GLU A 475 14.63 -21.57 -31.75
N ASP A 476 14.41 -22.70 -31.09
CA ASP A 476 13.63 -23.81 -31.65
C ASP A 476 12.20 -23.40 -31.91
N LEU A 477 11.59 -22.64 -31.00
CA LEU A 477 10.23 -22.14 -31.18
C LEU A 477 10.16 -21.26 -32.43
N GLU A 478 11.12 -20.35 -32.66
CA GLU A 478 11.19 -19.50 -33.85
C GLU A 478 11.41 -20.31 -35.16
N GLY A 479 12.32 -21.29 -35.13
CA GLY A 479 12.73 -22.03 -36.32
C GLY A 479 11.80 -23.18 -36.73
N ASP A 480 11.21 -23.88 -35.76
CA ASP A 480 10.39 -25.06 -35.99
C ASP A 480 8.92 -24.69 -36.19
N LYS A 481 8.54 -24.51 -37.47
CA LYS A 481 7.17 -24.17 -37.88
C LYS A 481 6.13 -25.24 -37.56
N SER A 482 6.54 -26.46 -37.18
CA SER A 482 5.60 -27.51 -36.78
C SER A 482 5.02 -27.27 -35.38
N ILE A 483 5.65 -26.41 -34.57
CA ILE A 483 5.13 -26.02 -33.26
C ILE A 483 3.98 -25.03 -33.46
N THR A 484 2.76 -25.58 -33.43
CA THR A 484 1.49 -24.85 -33.41
C THR A 484 0.80 -25.10 -32.07
N GLY A 485 -0.25 -24.35 -31.77
CA GLY A 485 -1.06 -24.67 -30.60
C GLY A 485 -2.31 -23.81 -30.51
N SER A 486 -3.15 -24.07 -29.52
CA SER A 486 -4.34 -23.26 -29.31
C SER A 486 -4.04 -22.01 -28.50
N VAL A 487 -3.06 -22.07 -27.58
CA VAL A 487 -2.76 -20.97 -26.65
C VAL A 487 -1.26 -20.71 -26.58
N LEU A 488 -0.86 -19.45 -26.77
CA LEU A 488 0.46 -18.94 -26.45
C LEU A 488 0.37 -18.06 -25.19
N ILE A 489 1.20 -18.32 -24.19
CA ILE A 489 1.18 -17.66 -22.88
C ILE A 489 2.54 -17.01 -22.65
N ASN A 490 2.63 -15.69 -22.56
CA ASN A 490 3.83 -15.02 -22.07
C ASN A 490 3.82 -14.89 -20.55
N THR A 491 4.88 -15.38 -19.90
CA THR A 491 5.12 -15.21 -18.46
C THR A 491 6.48 -14.57 -18.17
N THR A 492 7.15 -14.08 -19.21
CA THR A 492 8.40 -13.32 -19.09
C THR A 492 8.12 -11.85 -18.81
N SER A 493 9.16 -11.08 -18.46
CA SER A 493 9.08 -9.61 -18.33
C SER A 493 9.35 -8.85 -19.64
N VAL A 494 9.46 -9.54 -20.78
CA VAL A 494 9.69 -8.89 -22.09
C VAL A 494 8.37 -8.29 -22.57
N GLY A 495 8.34 -6.97 -22.78
CA GLY A 495 7.13 -6.21 -23.09
C GLY A 495 6.60 -5.36 -21.93
N MET A 496 7.17 -5.51 -20.73
CA MET A 496 6.76 -4.76 -19.55
C MET A 496 7.25 -3.31 -19.65
N SER A 497 6.48 -2.38 -19.08
CA SER A 497 6.84 -0.96 -18.99
C SER A 497 8.28 -0.75 -18.51
N GLY A 498 8.98 0.17 -19.16
CA GLY A 498 10.42 0.39 -18.99
C GLY A 498 11.22 0.00 -20.23
N PRO A 499 12.46 -0.51 -20.10
CA PRO A 499 13.40 -0.63 -21.21
C PRO A 499 13.04 -1.69 -22.27
N ASN A 500 12.03 -2.53 -21.99
CA ASN A 500 11.60 -3.60 -22.88
C ASN A 500 10.17 -3.43 -23.40
N VAL A 501 9.54 -2.25 -23.20
CA VAL A 501 8.14 -2.00 -23.58
C VAL A 501 7.88 -2.24 -25.08
N ASP A 502 8.86 -1.89 -25.93
CA ASP A 502 8.78 -2.06 -27.39
C ASP A 502 9.29 -3.41 -27.90
N LYS A 503 9.41 -4.41 -27.02
CA LYS A 503 9.90 -5.77 -27.37
C LYS A 503 8.80 -6.80 -27.18
N ALA A 504 8.89 -7.88 -27.97
CA ALA A 504 8.09 -9.08 -27.79
C ALA A 504 9.04 -10.27 -27.56
N PRO A 505 8.63 -11.29 -26.79
CA PRO A 505 9.47 -12.46 -26.52
C PRO A 505 9.66 -13.38 -27.73
N VAL A 506 8.78 -13.27 -28.74
CA VAL A 506 8.77 -14.06 -29.98
C VAL A 506 8.32 -13.22 -31.17
N SER A 507 8.56 -13.70 -32.38
CA SER A 507 8.17 -13.04 -33.63
C SER A 507 6.67 -13.16 -33.94
N ALA A 508 6.17 -12.29 -34.82
CA ALA A 508 4.81 -12.38 -35.35
C ALA A 508 4.55 -13.71 -36.08
N GLY A 509 5.59 -14.31 -36.67
CA GLY A 509 5.51 -15.64 -37.29
C GLY A 509 5.21 -16.73 -36.26
N VAL A 510 5.72 -16.60 -35.03
CA VAL A 510 5.34 -17.48 -33.92
C VAL A 510 3.89 -17.26 -33.53
N VAL A 511 3.50 -16.01 -33.29
CA VAL A 511 2.15 -15.62 -32.88
C VAL A 511 1.08 -16.14 -33.86
N ALA A 512 1.34 -16.08 -35.16
CA ALA A 512 0.41 -16.53 -36.20
C ALA A 512 0.02 -18.02 -36.08
N ARG A 513 0.81 -18.84 -35.40
CA ARG A 513 0.61 -20.28 -35.20
C ARG A 513 -0.31 -20.64 -34.03
N PHE A 514 -0.81 -19.63 -33.31
CA PHE A 514 -1.69 -19.82 -32.16
C PHE A 514 -3.06 -19.16 -32.39
N ASP A 515 -4.09 -19.69 -31.74
CA ASP A 515 -5.46 -19.13 -31.83
C ASP A 515 -5.68 -18.00 -30.83
N LEU A 516 -5.14 -18.17 -29.62
CA LEU A 516 -5.21 -17.20 -28.53
C LEU A 516 -3.81 -16.87 -27.99
N VAL A 517 -3.59 -15.59 -27.68
CA VAL A 517 -2.38 -15.11 -27.01
C VAL A 517 -2.74 -14.46 -25.67
N PHE A 518 -2.17 -14.98 -24.60
CA PHE A 518 -2.24 -14.42 -23.26
C PHE A 518 -0.89 -13.81 -22.88
N ASP A 519 -0.91 -12.65 -22.24
CA ASP A 519 0.30 -12.02 -21.71
C ASP A 519 0.10 -11.72 -20.22
N ALA A 520 0.94 -12.29 -19.34
CA ALA A 520 0.84 -12.05 -17.90
C ALA A 520 1.24 -10.61 -17.51
N ILE A 521 1.88 -9.87 -18.42
CA ILE A 521 2.19 -8.46 -18.25
C ILE A 521 0.89 -7.66 -18.33
N TYR A 522 0.60 -6.91 -17.28
CA TYR A 522 -0.57 -6.03 -17.20
C TYR A 522 -0.24 -4.54 -17.42
N ASN A 523 1.04 -4.16 -17.39
CA ASN A 523 1.51 -2.79 -17.61
C ASN A 523 2.67 -2.80 -18.62
N PRO A 524 2.46 -2.31 -19.85
CA PRO A 524 1.26 -1.59 -20.34
C PRO A 524 0.07 -2.52 -20.61
N LEU A 525 -1.15 -1.95 -20.72
CA LEU A 525 -2.37 -2.70 -21.04
C LEU A 525 -2.26 -3.49 -22.36
N LYS A 526 -1.63 -2.86 -23.37
CA LYS A 526 -1.39 -3.43 -24.68
C LYS A 526 0.12 -3.59 -24.91
N THR A 527 0.64 -4.78 -24.68
CA THR A 527 2.04 -5.10 -24.97
C THR A 527 2.25 -5.26 -26.48
N LYS A 528 3.51 -5.22 -26.92
CA LYS A 528 3.84 -5.51 -28.33
C LYS A 528 3.40 -6.90 -28.77
N LEU A 529 3.45 -7.89 -27.87
CA LEU A 529 2.99 -9.24 -28.15
C LEU A 529 1.48 -9.29 -28.41
N LEU A 530 0.68 -8.63 -27.57
CA LEU A 530 -0.76 -8.54 -27.77
C LEU A 530 -1.10 -7.74 -29.04
N GLY A 531 -0.34 -6.67 -29.33
CA GLY A 531 -0.48 -5.93 -30.59
C GLY A 531 -0.26 -6.80 -31.84
N MET A 532 0.81 -7.61 -31.86
CA MET A 532 1.06 -8.57 -32.95
C MET A 532 -0.06 -9.60 -33.09
N ALA A 533 -0.63 -10.05 -31.98
CA ALA A 533 -1.72 -11.02 -31.97
C ALA A 533 -3.01 -10.43 -32.55
N GLU A 534 -3.38 -9.21 -32.14
CA GLU A 534 -4.54 -8.50 -32.70
C GLU A 534 -4.38 -8.22 -34.20
N GLU A 535 -3.20 -7.76 -34.64
CA GLU A 535 -2.90 -7.55 -36.07
C GLU A 535 -3.01 -8.85 -36.89
N GLY A 536 -2.69 -9.99 -36.26
CA GLY A 536 -2.85 -11.32 -36.83
C GLY A 536 -4.27 -11.90 -36.72
N GLY A 537 -5.24 -11.13 -36.22
CA GLY A 537 -6.63 -11.58 -36.03
C GLY A 537 -6.80 -12.65 -34.96
N LYS A 538 -5.89 -12.71 -33.99
CA LYS A 538 -5.91 -13.69 -32.88
C LYS A 538 -6.68 -13.14 -31.69
N THR A 539 -7.26 -14.04 -30.90
CA THR A 539 -7.86 -13.64 -29.62
C THR A 539 -6.75 -13.25 -28.65
N THR A 540 -6.93 -12.14 -27.94
CA THR A 540 -5.97 -11.66 -26.94
C THR A 540 -6.58 -11.62 -25.56
N VAL A 541 -5.83 -12.07 -24.56
CA VAL A 541 -6.19 -11.93 -23.14
C VAL A 541 -5.10 -11.15 -22.42
N SER A 542 -5.47 -10.00 -21.88
CA SER A 542 -4.56 -9.12 -21.15
C SER A 542 -4.25 -9.65 -19.75
N GLY A 543 -3.04 -9.37 -19.27
CA GLY A 543 -2.61 -9.69 -17.90
C GLY A 543 -3.43 -8.96 -16.83
N VAL A 544 -4.17 -7.91 -17.20
CA VAL A 544 -5.12 -7.22 -16.30
C VAL A 544 -6.18 -8.19 -15.76
N GLU A 545 -6.72 -9.09 -16.57
CA GLU A 545 -7.74 -10.05 -16.11
C GLU A 545 -7.15 -11.05 -15.11
N MET A 546 -5.92 -11.51 -15.35
CA MET A 546 -5.19 -12.33 -14.38
C MET A 546 -4.92 -11.54 -13.08
N PHE A 547 -4.45 -10.29 -13.20
CA PHE A 547 -4.10 -9.45 -12.06
C PHE A 547 -5.30 -9.16 -11.15
N ILE A 548 -6.47 -8.86 -11.72
CA ILE A 548 -7.71 -8.66 -10.98
C ILE A 548 -8.19 -9.98 -10.38
N GLY A 549 -8.21 -11.06 -11.17
CA GLY A 549 -8.69 -12.37 -10.70
C GLY A 549 -7.89 -12.90 -9.51
N GLN A 550 -6.56 -12.78 -9.55
CA GLN A 550 -5.71 -13.27 -8.46
C GLN A 550 -5.87 -12.41 -7.18
N ALA A 551 -6.04 -11.09 -7.34
CA ALA A 551 -6.26 -10.17 -6.22
C ALA A 551 -7.63 -10.34 -5.60
N ALA A 552 -8.64 -10.66 -6.42
CA ALA A 552 -9.98 -10.95 -5.97
C ALA A 552 -10.01 -12.20 -5.08
N GLU A 553 -9.29 -13.26 -5.48
CA GLU A 553 -9.15 -14.47 -4.66
C GLU A 553 -8.36 -14.21 -3.37
N GLN A 554 -7.30 -13.41 -3.43
CA GLN A 554 -6.58 -12.94 -2.24
C GLN A 554 -7.50 -12.19 -1.28
N PHE A 555 -8.31 -11.26 -1.80
CA PHE A 555 -9.27 -10.50 -1.01
C PHE A 555 -10.27 -11.43 -0.30
N LYS A 556 -10.77 -12.48 -0.98
CA LYS A 556 -11.62 -13.50 -0.34
C LYS A 556 -10.89 -14.19 0.80
N GLN A 557 -9.63 -14.57 0.61
CA GLN A 557 -8.83 -15.22 1.66
C GLN A 557 -8.54 -14.29 2.85
N PHE A 558 -8.31 -13.00 2.59
CA PHE A 558 -8.04 -11.99 3.62
C PHE A 558 -9.28 -11.64 4.44
N THR A 559 -10.45 -11.58 3.82
CA THR A 559 -11.65 -10.98 4.44
C THR A 559 -12.81 -11.95 4.65
N GLY A 560 -12.83 -13.07 3.92
CA GLY A 560 -14.01 -13.93 3.80
C GLY A 560 -15.19 -13.32 3.03
N ALA A 561 -15.04 -12.11 2.48
CA ALA A 561 -16.09 -11.41 1.73
C ALA A 561 -15.92 -11.57 0.22
N GLU A 562 -17.02 -11.39 -0.52
CA GLU A 562 -16.96 -11.38 -1.98
C GLU A 562 -16.27 -10.09 -2.49
N PRO A 563 -15.35 -10.20 -3.46
CA PRO A 563 -14.58 -9.07 -3.96
C PRO A 563 -15.43 -8.20 -4.90
N PRO A 564 -15.34 -6.88 -4.80
CA PRO A 564 -16.00 -5.94 -5.70
C PRO A 564 -15.25 -5.86 -7.04
N LEU A 565 -15.39 -6.88 -7.89
CA LEU A 565 -14.62 -7.04 -9.14
C LEU A 565 -14.68 -5.81 -10.06
N ASP A 566 -15.85 -5.20 -10.23
CA ASP A 566 -16.01 -4.04 -11.10
C ASP A 566 -15.23 -2.82 -10.60
N LEU A 567 -15.25 -2.58 -9.27
CA LEU A 567 -14.46 -1.52 -8.65
C LEU A 567 -12.96 -1.80 -8.75
N MET A 568 -12.55 -3.04 -8.50
CA MET A 568 -11.14 -3.44 -8.66
C MET A 568 -10.67 -3.19 -10.10
N ARG A 569 -11.49 -3.56 -11.09
CA ARG A 569 -11.19 -3.30 -12.51
C ARG A 569 -11.12 -1.80 -12.81
N GLU A 570 -12.10 -1.02 -12.37
CA GLU A 570 -12.10 0.45 -12.54
C GLU A 570 -10.79 1.07 -12.03
N LYS A 571 -10.35 0.69 -10.82
CA LYS A 571 -9.16 1.26 -10.19
C LYS A 571 -7.85 0.87 -10.88
N VAL A 572 -7.80 -0.31 -11.50
CA VAL A 572 -6.66 -0.68 -12.36
C VAL A 572 -6.65 0.18 -13.62
N MET A 573 -7.80 0.33 -14.27
CA MET A 573 -7.91 1.09 -15.52
C MET A 573 -7.68 2.59 -15.35
N GLU A 574 -7.95 3.17 -14.19
CA GLU A 574 -7.61 4.57 -13.88
C GLU A 574 -6.09 4.81 -13.77
N ARG A 575 -5.30 3.76 -13.53
CA ARG A 575 -3.84 3.84 -13.27
C ARG A 575 -2.99 3.38 -14.46
N LEU A 576 -3.58 2.68 -15.43
CA LEU A 576 -2.96 2.26 -16.70
C LEU A 576 -3.19 3.33 -17.77
#